data_AF-A0A661KIM4-F1
#
_entry.id   AF-A0A661KIM4-F1
#
_cell.length_a   1.000
_cell.length_b   1.000
_cell.length_c   1.000
_cell.angle_alpha   90.00
_cell.angle_beta   90.00
_cell.angle_gamma   90.00
#
_symmetry.space_group_name_H-M   'P 1'
#
loop_
_entity.id
_entity.type
_entity.pdbx_description
1 polymer ?
#
loop_
_entity_poly.entity_id
_entity_poly.type
_entity_poly.pdbx_seq_one_letter_code
_entity_poly.pdbx_strand_id
1 'polypeptide(L)'
;MSKLPDPLKRRDILYGQDTPPEVLKEYGDLYLQEGRANDAVEFFGQACYKEGLFHIRQMALEEGDLFLFSRATELLRQEVSSDDWRKLAEKALEKGKYLFALKAFEKVGDREGIEKARKKLKEIIEERGGDGDNKIGKRQERRATKDTGRAPGGDFE
;
A
#
# COMPACT_ATOMS: atom_id res chain seq x y z
N MET A 1 -9.28 -20.20 15.97
CA MET A 1 -8.09 -20.73 15.29
C MET A 1 -8.29 -20.49 13.81
N SER A 2 -7.33 -19.86 13.12
CA SER A 2 -7.45 -19.64 11.68
C SER A 2 -7.44 -20.99 10.98
N LYS A 3 -8.36 -21.18 10.02
CA LYS A 3 -8.43 -22.41 9.20
C LYS A 3 -7.33 -22.45 8.12
N LEU A 4 -6.56 -21.36 7.99
CA LEU A 4 -5.52 -21.23 6.98
C LEU A 4 -4.28 -22.06 7.33
N PRO A 5 -3.61 -22.64 6.32
CA PRO A 5 -2.36 -23.35 6.53
C PRO A 5 -1.24 -22.38 6.96
N ASP A 6 -0.22 -22.93 7.63
CA ASP A 6 1.03 -22.20 7.86
C ASP A 6 1.74 -21.85 6.54
N PRO A 7 2.72 -20.93 6.54
CA PRO A 7 3.37 -20.48 5.31
C PRO A 7 4.05 -21.58 4.47
N LEU A 8 4.62 -22.62 5.11
CA LEU A 8 5.27 -23.71 4.39
C LEU A 8 4.22 -24.59 3.71
N LYS A 9 3.19 -24.97 4.47
CA LYS A 9 2.07 -25.74 3.94
C LYS A 9 1.32 -24.98 2.85
N ARG A 10 1.14 -23.66 2.99
CA ARG A 10 0.57 -22.79 1.94
C ARG A 10 1.36 -22.92 0.64
N ARG A 11 2.69 -22.79 0.70
CA ARG A 11 3.57 -22.89 -0.48
C ARG A 11 3.42 -24.26 -1.13
N ASP A 12 3.44 -25.33 -0.34
CA ASP A 12 3.38 -26.70 -0.83
C ASP A 12 2.03 -27.00 -1.50
N ILE A 13 0.93 -26.45 -0.99
CA ILE A 13 -0.38 -26.56 -1.66
C ILE A 13 -0.39 -25.74 -2.94
N LEU A 14 0.03 -24.47 -2.89
CA LEU A 14 -0.12 -23.54 -4.01
C LEU A 14 0.80 -23.86 -5.20
N TYR A 15 2.01 -24.34 -4.94
CA TYR A 15 3.03 -24.59 -5.97
C TYR A 15 3.45 -26.07 -6.04
N GLY A 16 2.76 -26.95 -5.33
CA GLY A 16 2.93 -28.40 -5.44
C GLY A 16 2.56 -28.90 -6.83
N GLN A 17 3.29 -29.90 -7.32
CA GLN A 17 3.11 -30.45 -8.68
C GLN A 17 1.73 -31.10 -8.88
N ASP A 18 1.13 -31.65 -7.82
CA ASP A 18 -0.05 -32.51 -7.93
C ASP A 18 -1.29 -31.96 -7.21
N THR A 19 -1.30 -30.68 -6.84
CA THR A 19 -2.48 -30.11 -6.16
C THR A 19 -3.64 -29.98 -7.15
N PRO A 20 -4.79 -30.65 -6.91
CA PRO A 20 -5.93 -30.56 -7.81
C PRO A 20 -6.50 -29.13 -7.89
N PRO A 21 -6.99 -28.69 -9.07
CA PRO A 21 -7.62 -27.38 -9.22
C PRO A 21 -8.75 -27.11 -8.23
N GLU A 22 -9.52 -28.13 -7.87
CA GLU A 22 -10.63 -28.06 -6.91
C GLU A 22 -10.12 -27.68 -5.51
N VAL A 23 -9.02 -28.30 -5.07
CA VAL A 23 -8.38 -27.98 -3.79
C VAL A 23 -7.85 -26.55 -3.79
N LEU A 24 -7.26 -26.11 -4.90
CA LEU A 24 -6.80 -24.72 -5.04
C LEU A 24 -7.99 -23.73 -4.96
N LYS A 25 -9.13 -24.03 -5.58
CA LYS A 25 -10.35 -23.21 -5.47
C LYS A 25 -10.84 -23.14 -4.01
N GLU A 26 -10.92 -24.27 -3.32
CA GLU A 26 -11.35 -24.32 -1.91
C GLU A 26 -10.44 -23.47 -1.00
N TYR A 27 -9.12 -23.53 -1.20
CA TYR A 27 -8.22 -22.65 -0.47
C TYR A 27 -8.38 -21.19 -0.87
N GLY A 28 -8.56 -20.88 -2.15
CA GLY A 28 -8.84 -19.53 -2.61
C GLY A 28 -10.08 -18.94 -1.93
N ASP A 29 -11.18 -19.71 -1.86
CA ASP A 29 -12.39 -19.33 -1.15
C ASP A 29 -12.12 -19.12 0.35
N LEU A 30 -11.34 -20.00 0.98
CA LEU A 30 -10.98 -19.89 2.39
C LEU A 30 -10.16 -18.62 2.69
N TYR A 31 -9.17 -18.30 1.85
CA TYR A 31 -8.42 -17.05 1.99
C TYR A 31 -9.31 -15.83 1.79
N LEU A 32 -10.26 -15.89 0.87
CA LEU A 32 -11.20 -14.80 0.63
C LEU A 32 -12.14 -14.58 1.83
N GLN A 33 -12.67 -15.65 2.42
CA GLN A 33 -13.50 -15.62 3.63
C GLN A 33 -12.77 -15.00 4.84
N GLU A 34 -11.46 -15.17 4.92
CA GLU A 34 -10.62 -14.57 5.97
C GLU A 34 -10.16 -13.14 5.62
N GLY A 35 -10.70 -12.54 4.54
CA GLY A 35 -10.35 -11.18 4.10
C GLY A 35 -8.98 -11.06 3.44
N ARG A 36 -8.34 -12.18 3.08
CA ARG A 36 -7.00 -12.23 2.48
C ARG A 36 -7.08 -12.38 0.96
N ALA A 37 -7.71 -11.41 0.30
CA ALA A 37 -7.94 -11.45 -1.15
C ALA A 37 -6.63 -11.51 -1.98
N ASN A 38 -5.54 -10.90 -1.51
CA ASN A 38 -4.22 -10.99 -2.15
C ASN A 38 -3.64 -12.41 -2.14
N ASP A 39 -4.01 -13.25 -1.18
CA ASP A 39 -3.63 -14.65 -1.19
C ASP A 39 -4.58 -15.46 -2.05
N ALA A 40 -5.90 -15.21 -1.94
CA ALA A 40 -6.93 -15.90 -2.69
C ALA A 40 -6.72 -15.80 -4.22
N VAL A 41 -6.30 -14.64 -4.71
CA VAL A 41 -6.07 -14.42 -6.15
C VAL A 41 -4.98 -15.33 -6.72
N GLU A 42 -3.95 -15.68 -5.93
CA GLU A 42 -2.90 -16.60 -6.36
C GLU A 42 -3.43 -18.03 -6.48
N PHE A 43 -4.27 -18.46 -5.53
CA PHE A 43 -4.91 -19.77 -5.58
C PHE A 43 -5.86 -19.91 -6.77
N PHE A 44 -6.70 -18.91 -7.01
CA PHE A 44 -7.59 -18.91 -8.19
C PHE A 44 -6.80 -18.81 -9.50
N GLY A 45 -5.71 -18.05 -9.52
CA GLY A 45 -4.80 -17.96 -10.65
C GLY A 45 -4.19 -19.31 -11.01
N GLN A 46 -3.65 -20.00 -10.01
CA GLN A 46 -3.08 -21.34 -10.18
C GLN A 46 -4.12 -22.37 -10.63
N ALA A 47 -5.35 -22.27 -10.11
CA ALA A 47 -6.46 -23.13 -10.49
C ALA A 47 -7.05 -22.82 -11.88
N CYS A 48 -6.58 -21.76 -12.55
CA CYS A 48 -7.23 -21.18 -13.74
C CYS A 48 -8.73 -20.89 -13.53
N TYR A 49 -9.14 -20.57 -12.30
CA TYR A 49 -10.55 -20.41 -11.93
C TYR A 49 -11.04 -18.99 -12.26
N LYS A 50 -11.65 -18.84 -13.44
CA LYS A 50 -12.02 -17.54 -13.99
C LYS A 50 -13.07 -16.83 -13.14
N GLU A 51 -14.09 -17.55 -12.69
CA GLU A 51 -15.20 -16.99 -11.91
C GLU A 51 -14.70 -16.37 -10.60
N GLY A 52 -13.81 -17.06 -9.88
CA GLY A 52 -13.16 -16.54 -8.67
C GLY A 52 -12.30 -15.30 -8.96
N LEU A 53 -11.52 -15.31 -10.05
CA LEU A 53 -10.73 -14.14 -10.46
C LEU A 53 -11.61 -12.95 -10.85
N PHE A 54 -12.74 -13.18 -11.54
CA PHE A 54 -13.72 -12.13 -11.84
C PHE A 54 -14.29 -11.52 -10.58
N HIS A 55 -14.65 -12.35 -9.61
CA HIS A 55 -15.17 -11.89 -8.33
C HIS A 55 -14.15 -11.00 -7.60
N ILE A 56 -12.89 -11.44 -7.48
CA ILE A 56 -11.82 -10.63 -6.89
C ILE A 56 -11.61 -9.33 -7.68
N ARG A 57 -11.64 -9.37 -9.01
CA ARG A 57 -11.51 -8.16 -9.84
C ARG A 57 -12.60 -7.13 -9.55
N GLN A 58 -13.86 -7.57 -9.41
CA GLN A 58 -14.96 -6.66 -9.06
C GLN A 58 -14.81 -6.10 -7.66
N MET A 59 -14.48 -6.92 -6.67
CA MET A 59 -14.22 -6.45 -5.31
C MET A 59 -13.08 -5.41 -5.27
N ALA A 60 -11.99 -5.67 -5.98
CA ALA A 60 -10.85 -4.76 -6.05
C ALA A 60 -11.22 -3.43 -6.74
N LEU A 61 -12.08 -3.48 -7.77
CA LEU A 61 -12.60 -2.29 -8.42
C LEU A 61 -13.43 -1.45 -7.44
N GLU A 62 -14.37 -2.07 -6.72
CA GLU A 62 -15.24 -1.37 -5.75
C GLU A 62 -14.46 -0.77 -4.58
N GLU A 63 -13.42 -1.46 -4.12
CA GLU A 63 -12.54 -0.98 -3.06
C GLU A 63 -11.46 0.00 -3.54
N GLY A 64 -11.33 0.23 -4.85
CA GLY A 64 -10.26 1.05 -5.41
C GLY A 64 -8.86 0.46 -5.12
N ASP A 65 -8.74 -0.87 -5.07
CA ASP A 65 -7.47 -1.57 -4.88
C ASP A 65 -6.80 -1.83 -6.23
N LEU A 66 -5.88 -0.94 -6.60
CA LEU A 66 -5.16 -1.02 -7.86
C LEU A 66 -4.35 -2.31 -8.02
N PHE A 67 -3.69 -2.77 -6.95
CA PHE A 67 -2.79 -3.91 -7.05
C PHE A 67 -3.57 -5.19 -7.23
N LEU A 68 -4.59 -5.41 -6.40
CA LEU A 68 -5.43 -6.58 -6.50
C LEU A 68 -6.21 -6.62 -7.82
N PHE A 69 -6.73 -5.47 -8.27
CA PHE A 69 -7.41 -5.36 -9.56
C PHE A 69 -6.49 -5.70 -10.73
N SER A 70 -5.27 -5.17 -10.72
CA SER A 70 -4.27 -5.44 -11.76
C SER A 70 -3.88 -6.91 -11.79
N ARG A 71 -3.67 -7.53 -10.61
CA ARG A 71 -3.29 -8.93 -10.50
C ARG A 71 -4.40 -9.88 -10.99
N ALA A 72 -5.64 -9.65 -10.58
CA ALA A 72 -6.78 -10.46 -11.04
C ALA A 72 -6.97 -10.34 -12.56
N THR A 73 -6.79 -9.13 -13.12
CA THR A 73 -6.86 -8.88 -14.55
C THR A 73 -5.77 -9.62 -15.33
N GLU A 74 -4.52 -9.57 -14.85
CA GLU A 74 -3.38 -10.25 -15.46
C GLU A 74 -3.63 -11.77 -15.54
N LEU A 75 -4.10 -12.37 -14.44
CA LEU A 75 -4.42 -13.80 -14.37
C LEU A 75 -5.61 -14.18 -15.25
N LEU A 76 -6.60 -13.29 -15.41
CA LEU A 76 -7.71 -13.47 -16.36
C LEU A 76 -7.26 -13.38 -17.82
N ARG A 77 -6.10 -12.78 -18.09
CA ARG A 77 -5.59 -12.48 -19.45
C ARG A 77 -6.61 -11.73 -20.30
N GLN A 78 -7.33 -10.80 -19.67
CA GLN A 78 -8.33 -9.98 -20.34
C GLN A 78 -7.85 -8.55 -20.46
N GLU A 79 -8.19 -7.92 -21.59
CA GLU A 79 -8.07 -6.48 -21.73
C GLU A 79 -9.05 -5.78 -20.80
N VAL A 80 -8.61 -4.67 -20.22
CA VAL A 80 -9.44 -3.82 -19.36
C VAL A 80 -9.71 -2.53 -20.10
N SER A 81 -10.98 -2.16 -20.15
CA SER A 81 -11.42 -0.93 -20.80
C SER A 81 -10.86 0.30 -20.08
N SER A 82 -10.70 1.40 -20.81
CA SER A 82 -10.34 2.68 -20.20
C SER A 82 -11.38 3.13 -19.17
N ASP A 83 -12.65 2.76 -19.33
CA ASP A 83 -13.71 3.13 -18.40
C ASP A 83 -13.60 2.36 -17.07
N ASP A 84 -13.21 1.09 -17.10
CA ASP A 84 -12.96 0.32 -15.87
C ASP A 84 -11.75 0.86 -15.10
N TRP A 85 -10.68 1.26 -15.80
CA TRP A 85 -9.53 1.93 -15.18
C TRP A 85 -9.92 3.27 -14.56
N ARG A 86 -10.76 4.07 -15.23
CA ARG A 86 -11.28 5.33 -14.69
C ARG A 86 -12.14 5.06 -13.45
N LYS A 87 -13.05 4.09 -13.50
CA LYS A 87 -13.92 3.71 -12.37
C LYS A 87 -13.11 3.24 -11.16
N LEU A 88 -12.08 2.42 -11.37
CA LEU A 88 -11.13 2.03 -10.31
C LEU A 88 -10.43 3.25 -9.69
N ALA A 89 -10.00 4.19 -10.53
CA ALA A 89 -9.32 5.40 -10.07
C ALA A 89 -10.24 6.28 -9.22
N GLU A 90 -11.48 6.48 -9.65
CA GLU A 90 -12.52 7.20 -8.90
C GLU A 90 -12.81 6.53 -7.55
N LYS A 91 -13.00 5.20 -7.52
CA LYS A 91 -13.21 4.44 -6.28
C LYS A 91 -12.03 4.57 -5.32
N ALA A 92 -10.80 4.50 -5.85
CA ALA A 92 -9.60 4.71 -5.06
C ALA A 92 -9.52 6.12 -4.48
N LEU A 93 -9.92 7.13 -5.26
CA LEU A 93 -9.96 8.54 -4.84
C LEU A 93 -10.99 8.74 -3.71
N GLU A 94 -12.21 8.22 -3.87
CA GLU A 94 -13.28 8.25 -2.86
C GLU A 94 -12.84 7.60 -1.53
N LYS A 95 -12.09 6.50 -1.61
CA LYS A 95 -11.59 5.74 -0.46
C LYS A 95 -10.30 6.32 0.16
N GLY A 96 -9.80 7.45 -0.32
CA GLY A 96 -8.58 8.08 0.21
C GLY A 96 -7.27 7.45 -0.27
N LYS A 97 -7.32 6.50 -1.22
CA LYS A 97 -6.16 5.77 -1.76
C LYS A 97 -5.53 6.56 -2.92
N TYR A 98 -5.06 7.78 -2.64
CA TYR A 98 -4.69 8.74 -3.69
C TYR A 98 -3.55 8.29 -4.61
N LEU A 99 -2.59 7.51 -4.11
CA LEU A 99 -1.53 6.94 -4.95
C LEU A 99 -2.09 5.89 -5.95
N PHE A 100 -3.12 5.15 -5.54
CA PHE A 100 -3.76 4.15 -6.40
C PHE A 100 -4.62 4.84 -7.46
N ALA A 101 -5.39 5.84 -7.04
CA ALA A 101 -6.16 6.69 -7.95
C ALA A 101 -5.25 7.33 -9.01
N LEU A 102 -4.14 7.94 -8.60
CA LEU A 102 -3.18 8.57 -9.51
C LEU A 102 -2.69 7.59 -10.57
N LYS A 103 -2.17 6.43 -10.16
CA LYS A 103 -1.64 5.42 -11.08
C LYS A 103 -2.72 4.87 -12.03
N ALA A 104 -3.96 4.74 -11.56
CA ALA A 104 -5.07 4.28 -12.38
C ALA A 104 -5.50 5.35 -13.42
N PHE A 105 -5.57 6.63 -13.06
CA PHE A 105 -5.82 7.72 -14.02
C PHE A 105 -4.67 7.88 -15.03
N GLU A 106 -3.42 7.68 -14.63
CA GLU A 106 -2.25 7.71 -15.54
C GLU A 106 -2.34 6.63 -16.63
N LYS A 107 -2.92 5.45 -16.34
CA LYS A 107 -3.13 4.39 -17.34
C LYS A 107 -4.05 4.80 -18.49
N VAL A 108 -4.97 5.72 -18.24
CA VAL A 108 -5.96 6.18 -19.23
C VAL A 108 -5.73 7.63 -19.68
N GLY A 109 -4.67 8.27 -19.21
CA GLY A 109 -4.34 9.65 -19.56
C GLY A 109 -5.36 10.68 -19.08
N ASP A 110 -6.10 10.38 -18.01
CA ASP A 110 -7.12 11.29 -17.46
C ASP A 110 -6.46 12.44 -16.69
N ARG A 111 -6.21 13.55 -17.39
CA ARG A 111 -5.47 14.70 -16.86
C ARG A 111 -6.14 15.32 -15.64
N GLU A 112 -7.47 15.39 -15.64
CA GLU A 112 -8.24 15.96 -14.53
C GLU A 112 -8.15 15.05 -13.30
N GLY A 113 -8.34 13.74 -13.48
CA GLY A 113 -8.19 12.76 -12.41
C GLY A 113 -6.77 12.74 -11.81
N ILE A 114 -5.75 12.82 -12.65
CA ILE A 114 -4.33 12.90 -12.25
C ILE A 114 -4.09 14.13 -11.37
N GLU A 115 -4.56 15.31 -11.78
CA GLU A 115 -4.38 16.54 -11.03
C GLU A 115 -5.09 16.48 -9.66
N LYS A 116 -6.35 16.01 -9.64
CA LYS A 116 -7.11 15.81 -8.41
C LYS A 116 -6.40 14.88 -7.43
N ALA A 117 -5.93 13.73 -7.89
CA ALA A 117 -5.21 12.77 -7.05
C ALA A 117 -3.87 13.31 -6.53
N ARG A 118 -3.12 14.05 -7.37
CA ARG A 118 -1.85 14.70 -6.95
C ARG A 118 -2.08 15.77 -5.90
N LYS A 119 -3.09 16.62 -6.08
CA LYS A 119 -3.45 17.65 -5.10
C LYS A 119 -3.77 17.02 -3.75
N LYS A 120 -4.62 15.98 -3.73
CA LYS A 120 -4.98 15.25 -2.51
C LYS A 120 -3.79 14.57 -1.82
N LEU A 121 -2.87 14.01 -2.61
CA LEU A 121 -1.64 13.42 -2.07
C LEU A 121 -0.73 14.48 -1.43
N LYS A 122 -0.59 15.65 -2.06
CA LYS A 122 0.18 16.77 -1.51
C LYS A 122 -0.41 17.29 -0.20
N GLU A 123 -1.74 17.49 -0.15
CA GLU A 123 -2.46 17.90 1.07
C GLU A 123 -2.16 16.94 2.24
N ILE A 124 -2.23 15.62 2.03
CA ILE A 124 -1.89 14.63 3.07
C ILE A 124 -0.44 14.74 3.55
N ILE A 125 0.51 14.97 2.63
CA ILE A 125 1.93 15.06 2.99
C ILE A 125 2.19 16.33 3.81
N GLU A 126 1.57 17.45 3.43
CA GLU A 126 1.68 18.72 4.16
C GLU A 126 1.03 18.63 5.56
N GLU A 127 -0.14 17.99 5.66
CA GLU A 127 -0.81 17.74 6.95
C GLU A 127 0.03 16.83 7.88
N ARG A 128 0.68 15.80 7.33
CA ARG A 128 1.54 14.88 8.12
C ARG A 128 2.92 15.47 8.44
N GLY A 129 3.39 16.42 7.64
CA GLY A 129 4.66 17.12 7.84
C GLY A 129 4.60 18.28 8.85
N GLY A 130 3.39 18.71 9.25
CA GLY A 130 3.19 19.87 10.12
C GLY A 130 3.55 19.71 11.60
N ASP A 131 3.75 18.47 12.09
CA ASP A 131 3.99 18.20 13.52
C ASP A 131 5.47 17.91 13.89
N GLY A 132 6.37 17.84 12.90
CA GLY A 132 7.75 17.36 13.10
C GLY A 132 8.78 18.37 13.62
N ASP A 133 8.60 19.66 13.36
CA ASP A 133 9.68 20.65 13.54
C ASP A 133 9.64 21.47 14.84
N ASN A 134 8.64 21.28 15.72
CA ASN A 134 8.48 22.12 16.92
C ASN A 134 9.01 21.52 18.25
N LYS A 135 10.03 20.66 18.22
CA LYS A 135 10.68 20.17 19.48
C LYS A 135 12.21 20.11 19.50
N ILE A 136 12.93 20.69 18.53
CA ILE A 136 14.40 20.75 18.56
C ILE A 136 14.86 22.20 18.44
N GLY A 137 14.47 23.05 19.39
CA GLY A 137 14.81 24.49 19.32
C GLY A 137 14.86 25.24 20.64
N LYS A 138 14.85 24.56 21.79
CA LYS A 138 15.03 25.22 23.11
C LYS A 138 15.95 24.42 24.03
N ARG A 139 17.21 24.27 23.62
CA ARG A 139 18.32 24.17 24.58
C ARG A 139 19.18 25.41 24.40
N GLN A 140 18.59 26.55 24.75
CA GLN A 140 19.25 27.85 24.79
C GLN A 140 20.49 27.77 25.68
N GLU A 141 21.62 28.09 25.07
CA GLU A 141 22.66 28.96 25.60
C GLU A 141 22.44 29.45 27.04
N ARG A 142 23.04 28.73 27.98
CA ARG A 142 23.51 29.31 29.24
C ARG A 142 24.88 28.74 29.54
N ARG A 143 25.91 29.25 28.87
CA ARG A 143 27.32 29.21 29.31
C ARG A 143 28.21 29.97 28.31
N ALA A 144 27.97 31.26 28.19
CA ALA A 144 29.04 32.18 27.79
C ALA A 144 28.65 33.58 28.28
N THR A 145 29.34 34.02 29.33
CA THR A 145 29.81 35.39 29.58
C THR A 145 29.95 35.59 31.09
N LYS A 146 31.19 35.51 31.58
CA LYS A 146 31.93 36.63 32.17
C LYS A 146 33.32 36.09 32.60
N ASP A 147 34.39 36.51 31.95
CA ASP A 147 35.08 37.81 32.17
C ASP A 147 36.02 37.67 33.37
N THR A 148 37.27 37.29 33.10
CA THR A 148 38.50 38.13 33.16
C THR A 148 39.13 38.19 34.56
N GLY A 149 40.44 37.90 34.62
CA GLY A 149 41.20 37.98 35.85
C GLY A 149 42.56 37.31 35.76
N ARG A 150 43.45 37.89 34.96
CA ARG A 150 44.89 37.62 34.96
C ARG A 150 45.46 38.01 36.32
N ALA A 151 46.03 37.07 37.07
CA ALA A 151 46.88 37.38 38.22
C ALA A 151 48.35 37.42 37.78
N PRO A 152 49.14 38.45 38.14
CA PRO A 152 50.58 38.46 37.92
C PRO A 152 51.28 37.63 39.02
N GLY A 153 52.49 37.18 38.71
CA GLY A 153 53.37 36.53 39.67
C GLY A 153 53.74 37.43 40.86
N GLY A 154 54.17 36.79 41.94
CA GLY A 154 54.75 37.41 43.12
C GLY A 154 55.24 36.33 44.06
N ASP A 155 56.55 36.35 44.32
CA ASP A 155 57.31 35.51 45.23
C ASP A 155 56.85 35.61 46.70
N PHE A 156 57.39 34.70 47.54
CA PHE A 156 57.47 34.57 49.01
C PHE A 156 57.10 33.11 49.39
N GLU A 157 57.91 32.29 50.05
CA GLU A 157 59.13 32.47 50.85
C GLU A 157 59.90 31.12 50.89
#